data_AF-W1VAZ6-F1
#
_entry.id   AF-W1VAZ6-F1
#
_cell.length_a   1.000
_cell.length_b   1.000
_cell.length_c   1.000
_cell.angle_alpha   90.00
_cell.angle_beta   90.00
_cell.angle_gamma   90.00
#
_symmetry.space_group_name_H-M   'P 1'
#
loop_
_entity.id
_entity.type
_entity.pdbx_description
1 polymer ?
#
loop_
_entity_poly.entity_id
_entity_poly.type
_entity_poly.pdbx_seq_one_letter_code
_entity_poly.pdbx_strand_id
1 'polypeptide(L)'
;MWDPGRAGFADYSGNQNLKGLVARWLPEDLWTVVWALTVLGALVGAWLLLRRLDGLRPQSARTCLDEPAGLDGPASSDGLTDLAGRRATPSDDGLILTLQVSVAMTLGLLISPISWSHHWVWCVPALMALMVAARRWDSPALMTAAAAGAAVFVLAMQWWFPEQNHVEQDWPVWASVVGSSYTWWALTTGAALASASAEQRAGQARAERTSAGQAGPVRPEQAGSGQPETDEAGTAGSEQVGLV
;
A
#
# COMPACT_ATOMS: atom_id res chain seq x y z
N MET A 1 7.29 28.49 -13.79
CA MET A 1 6.72 28.89 -15.09
C MET A 1 5.24 29.16 -14.85
N TRP A 2 4.84 30.42 -14.76
CA TRP A 2 3.47 30.81 -14.36
C TRP A 2 2.55 31.12 -15.56
N ASP A 3 3.13 31.32 -16.74
CA ASP A 3 2.43 31.51 -18.01
C ASP A 3 2.31 30.15 -18.74
N PRO A 4 1.10 29.56 -18.81
CA PRO A 4 0.87 28.29 -19.51
C PRO A 4 0.80 28.46 -21.04
N GLY A 5 0.68 29.68 -21.59
CA GLY A 5 0.42 29.92 -23.01
C GLY A 5 1.47 29.34 -23.97
N ARG A 6 2.71 29.15 -23.53
CA ARG A 6 3.75 28.46 -24.33
C ARG A 6 3.62 26.94 -24.38
N ALA A 7 3.01 26.34 -23.35
CA ALA A 7 2.84 24.90 -23.23
C ALA A 7 1.46 24.43 -23.71
N GLY A 8 0.49 25.35 -23.83
CA GLY A 8 -0.93 25.10 -24.10
C GLY A 8 -1.78 25.60 -22.93
N PHE A 9 -3.04 25.97 -23.19
CA PHE A 9 -3.92 26.52 -22.15
C PHE A 9 -4.35 25.44 -21.13
N ALA A 10 -4.65 25.89 -19.91
CA ALA A 10 -4.93 24.98 -18.80
C ALA A 10 -6.26 24.23 -18.95
N ASP A 11 -7.24 24.82 -19.63
CA ASP A 11 -8.59 24.32 -19.86
C ASP A 11 -8.70 23.27 -20.98
N TYR A 12 -7.70 23.19 -21.86
CA TYR A 12 -7.66 22.25 -22.99
C TYR A 12 -8.01 20.83 -22.56
N SER A 13 -8.90 20.18 -23.29
CA SER A 13 -9.36 18.79 -23.08
C SER A 13 -8.21 17.81 -22.79
N GLY A 14 -7.09 17.94 -23.49
CA GLY A 14 -5.91 17.10 -23.33
C GLY A 14 -5.19 17.26 -21.99
N ASN A 15 -5.40 18.36 -21.27
CA ASN A 15 -4.81 18.61 -19.95
C ASN A 15 -5.56 17.82 -18.88
N GLN A 16 -5.04 16.64 -18.57
CA GLN A 16 -5.63 15.67 -17.65
C GLN A 16 -4.92 15.77 -16.29
N ASN A 17 -5.27 16.80 -15.52
CA ASN A 17 -4.80 17.00 -14.14
C ASN A 17 -5.84 17.77 -13.30
N LEU A 18 -5.51 18.10 -12.06
CA LEU A 18 -6.39 18.88 -11.18
C LEU A 18 -6.63 20.28 -11.71
N LYS A 19 -5.60 20.92 -12.29
CA LYS A 19 -5.73 22.30 -12.80
C LYS A 19 -6.70 22.36 -13.97
N GLY A 20 -6.60 21.45 -14.95
CA GLY A 20 -7.49 21.39 -16.10
C GLY A 20 -8.93 21.05 -15.72
N LEU A 21 -9.12 20.17 -14.74
CA LEU A 21 -10.45 19.88 -14.19
C LEU A 21 -11.11 21.15 -13.61
N VAL A 22 -10.38 21.86 -12.74
CA VAL A 22 -10.85 23.10 -12.11
C VAL A 22 -11.04 24.20 -13.16
N ALA A 23 -10.14 24.28 -14.14
CA ALA A 23 -10.11 25.34 -15.13
C ALA A 23 -11.32 25.35 -16.07
N ARG A 24 -11.90 24.17 -16.34
CA ARG A 24 -13.12 24.06 -17.15
C ARG A 24 -14.39 24.52 -16.43
N TRP A 25 -14.32 24.73 -15.10
CA TRP A 25 -15.50 24.98 -14.25
C TRP A 25 -15.46 26.34 -13.55
N LEU A 26 -14.29 26.99 -13.52
CA LEU A 26 -14.05 28.19 -12.74
C LEU A 26 -13.38 29.27 -13.59
N PRO A 27 -13.71 30.55 -13.35
CA PRO A 27 -13.01 31.66 -13.98
C PRO A 27 -11.55 31.72 -13.53
N GLU A 28 -10.70 32.38 -14.34
CA GLU A 28 -9.25 32.41 -14.14
C GLU A 28 -8.81 32.97 -12.77
N ASP A 29 -9.60 33.88 -12.20
CA ASP A 29 -9.33 34.49 -10.91
C ASP A 29 -9.42 33.49 -9.75
N LEU A 30 -10.21 32.42 -9.90
CA LEU A 30 -10.48 31.43 -8.85
C LEU A 30 -9.72 30.13 -9.05
N TRP A 31 -9.50 29.71 -10.30
CA TRP A 31 -9.00 28.36 -10.59
C TRP A 31 -7.60 28.09 -10.02
N THR A 32 -6.76 29.10 -9.79
CA THR A 32 -5.38 28.95 -9.31
C THR A 32 -5.38 28.66 -7.82
N VAL A 33 -6.24 29.35 -7.06
CA VAL A 33 -6.41 29.14 -5.62
C VAL A 33 -7.06 27.78 -5.37
N VAL A 34 -8.13 27.46 -6.10
CA VAL A 34 -8.81 26.16 -5.98
C VAL A 34 -7.87 25.02 -6.35
N TRP A 35 -7.12 25.14 -7.45
CA TRP A 35 -6.09 24.18 -7.81
C TRP A 35 -5.06 23.99 -6.69
N ALA A 36 -4.50 25.07 -6.13
CA ALA A 36 -3.53 24.98 -5.04
C ALA A 36 -4.09 24.24 -3.81
N LEU A 37 -5.34 24.50 -3.43
CA LEU A 37 -6.01 23.78 -2.34
C LEU A 37 -6.19 22.29 -2.66
N THR A 38 -6.61 21.94 -3.87
CA THR A 38 -6.75 20.53 -4.29
C THR A 38 -5.41 19.81 -4.34
N VAL A 39 -4.32 20.49 -4.71
CA VAL A 39 -2.95 19.95 -4.67
C VAL A 39 -2.55 19.60 -3.25
N LEU A 40 -2.80 20.46 -2.27
CA LEU A 40 -2.52 20.15 -0.86
C LEU A 40 -3.28 18.91 -0.39
N GLY A 41 -4.58 18.81 -0.74
CA GLY A 41 -5.38 17.62 -0.44
C GLY A 41 -4.82 16.35 -1.09
N ALA A 42 -4.44 16.42 -2.37
CA ALA A 42 -3.86 15.30 -3.10
C ALA A 42 -2.51 14.85 -2.51
N LEU A 43 -1.65 15.79 -2.13
CA LEU A 43 -0.36 15.50 -1.47
C LEU A 43 -0.55 14.78 -0.14
N VAL A 44 -1.46 15.27 0.72
CA VAL A 44 -1.78 14.64 2.00
C VAL A 44 -2.38 13.26 1.79
N GLY A 45 -3.34 13.12 0.88
CA GLY A 45 -3.99 11.85 0.55
C GLY A 45 -2.99 10.81 0.06
N ALA A 46 -2.12 11.19 -0.90
CA ALA A 46 -1.09 10.31 -1.43
C ALA A 46 -0.05 9.94 -0.36
N TRP A 47 0.40 10.88 0.47
CA TRP A 47 1.33 10.59 1.57
C TRP A 47 0.74 9.58 2.56
N LEU A 48 -0.53 9.77 2.95
CA LEU A 48 -1.22 8.82 3.82
C LEU A 48 -1.36 7.44 3.17
N LEU A 49 -1.66 7.39 1.87
CA LEU A 49 -1.76 6.15 1.11
C LEU A 49 -0.42 5.43 1.03
N LEU A 50 0.67 6.15 0.71
CA LEU A 50 2.02 5.60 0.64
C LEU A 50 2.47 5.04 1.99
N ARG A 51 2.15 5.73 3.10
CA ARG A 51 2.41 5.22 4.46
C ARG A 51 1.64 3.94 4.77
N ARG A 52 0.38 3.84 4.32
CA ARG A 52 -0.42 2.61 4.49
C ARG A 52 0.17 1.44 3.71
N LEU A 53 0.53 1.67 2.45
CA LEU A 53 1.17 0.68 1.58
C LEU A 53 2.51 0.22 2.13
N ASP A 54 3.34 1.14 2.64
CA ASP A 54 4.65 0.79 3.20
C ASP A 54 4.51 -0.21 4.36
N GLY A 55 3.55 0.02 5.24
CA GLY A 55 3.32 -0.88 6.36
C GLY A 55 2.61 -2.20 5.99
N LEU A 56 2.34 -2.47 4.71
CA LEU A 56 1.98 -3.80 4.21
C LEU A 56 3.21 -4.62 3.78
N ARG A 57 4.39 -3.98 3.66
CA ARG A 57 5.64 -4.67 3.32
C ARG A 57 6.06 -5.61 4.45
N PRO A 58 6.32 -6.90 4.16
CA PRO A 58 6.90 -7.85 5.10
C PRO A 58 8.14 -7.33 5.85
N GLN A 59 8.25 -7.65 7.15
CA GLN A 59 9.39 -7.24 7.98
C GLN A 59 10.74 -7.78 7.47
N SER A 60 10.75 -8.97 6.88
CA SER A 60 11.94 -9.61 6.31
C SER A 60 12.64 -8.75 5.25
N ALA A 61 11.88 -7.96 4.49
CA ALA A 61 12.42 -7.08 3.45
C ALA A 61 13.06 -5.80 4.02
N ARG A 62 12.65 -5.38 5.23
CA ARG A 62 13.23 -4.22 5.93
C ARG A 62 14.58 -4.58 6.55
N THR A 63 14.69 -5.77 7.13
CA THR A 63 15.92 -6.24 7.79
C THR A 63 17.06 -6.50 6.80
N CYS A 64 16.79 -6.98 5.58
CA CYS A 64 17.84 -7.21 4.56
C CYS A 64 18.49 -5.93 4.01
N LEU A 65 17.82 -4.76 4.14
CA LEU A 65 18.41 -3.47 3.73
C LEU A 65 19.26 -2.84 4.84
N ASP A 66 19.05 -3.24 6.10
CA ASP A 66 19.70 -2.69 7.29
C ASP A 66 20.85 -3.57 7.83
N GLU A 67 21.09 -4.77 7.29
CA GLU A 67 22.18 -5.64 7.76
C GLU A 67 23.54 -5.24 7.12
N PRO A 68 24.50 -4.70 7.88
CA PRO A 68 25.87 -4.58 7.40
C PRO A 68 26.45 -5.99 7.31
N ALA A 69 26.76 -6.44 6.08
CA ALA A 69 27.31 -7.76 5.73
C ALA A 69 28.17 -8.38 6.85
N GLY A 70 27.52 -9.13 7.76
CA GLY A 70 28.15 -9.80 8.88
C GLY A 70 28.55 -11.20 8.44
N LEU A 71 29.63 -11.30 7.67
CA LEU A 71 30.29 -12.58 7.46
C LEU A 71 30.92 -12.97 8.79
N ASP A 72 30.29 -13.89 9.55
CA ASP A 72 30.93 -14.89 10.42
C ASP A 72 29.88 -15.62 11.30
N GLY A 73 29.39 -16.77 10.84
CA GLY A 73 28.58 -17.69 11.66
C GLY A 73 28.32 -19.02 10.97
N PRO A 74 28.51 -20.19 11.63
CA PRO A 74 28.35 -21.49 11.00
C PRO A 74 26.89 -21.76 10.65
N ALA A 75 26.61 -21.92 9.35
CA ALA A 75 25.29 -22.21 8.83
C ALA A 75 24.79 -23.59 9.29
N SER A 76 23.86 -23.61 10.24
CA SER A 76 23.07 -24.81 10.54
C SER A 76 22.07 -25.07 9.42
N SER A 77 22.12 -26.25 8.82
CA SER A 77 21.27 -26.67 7.70
C SER A 77 19.77 -26.64 8.01
N ASP A 78 19.40 -26.79 9.29
CA ASP A 78 18.00 -26.80 9.73
C ASP A 78 17.35 -25.41 9.66
N GLY A 79 18.14 -24.35 9.86
CA GLY A 79 17.68 -22.96 9.74
C GLY A 79 17.41 -22.53 8.31
N LEU A 80 18.10 -23.13 7.32
CA LEU A 80 17.95 -22.78 5.91
C LEU A 80 16.55 -23.14 5.37
N THR A 81 15.97 -24.24 5.84
CA THR A 81 14.62 -24.70 5.49
C THR A 81 13.51 -23.88 6.14
N ASP A 82 13.68 -23.44 7.40
CA ASP A 82 12.72 -22.54 8.07
C ASP A 82 12.79 -21.11 7.48
N LEU A 83 14.00 -20.64 7.15
CA LEU A 83 14.23 -19.36 6.47
C LEU A 83 13.75 -19.37 5.00
N ALA A 84 13.72 -20.53 4.34
CA ALA A 84 13.14 -20.68 3.01
C ALA A 84 11.60 -20.65 3.04
N GLY A 85 10.97 -21.12 4.13
CA GLY A 85 9.51 -21.08 4.31
C GLY A 85 8.96 -19.74 4.84
N ARG A 86 9.77 -18.96 5.56
CA ARG A 86 9.40 -17.65 6.15
C ARG A 86 9.72 -16.44 5.30
N ARG A 87 10.40 -16.61 4.16
CA ARG A 87 10.71 -15.50 3.25
C ARG A 87 9.40 -15.10 2.57
N ALA A 88 8.85 -13.95 2.97
CA ALA A 88 7.73 -13.36 2.25
C ALA A 88 8.04 -13.39 0.75
N THR A 89 7.06 -13.77 -0.06
CA THR A 89 7.34 -14.01 -1.47
C THR A 89 7.92 -12.72 -2.06
N PRO A 90 9.08 -12.74 -2.76
CA PRO A 90 9.65 -11.54 -3.39
C PRO A 90 8.66 -10.78 -4.29
N SER A 91 7.59 -11.49 -4.68
CA SER A 91 6.46 -10.99 -5.42
C SER A 91 5.55 -10.00 -4.67
N ASP A 92 5.41 -10.07 -3.35
CA ASP A 92 4.53 -9.17 -2.58
C ASP A 92 5.18 -7.81 -2.39
N ASP A 93 6.48 -7.78 -2.06
CA ASP A 93 7.27 -6.54 -2.01
C ASP A 93 7.31 -5.83 -3.35
N GLY A 94 7.50 -6.59 -4.43
CA GLY A 94 7.48 -6.05 -5.79
C GLY A 94 6.13 -5.40 -6.15
N LEU A 95 5.01 -6.01 -5.72
CA LEU A 95 3.68 -5.44 -5.93
C LEU A 95 3.51 -4.13 -5.17
N ILE A 96 3.84 -4.10 -3.87
CA ILE A 96 3.71 -2.90 -3.04
C ILE A 96 4.57 -1.76 -3.58
N LEU A 97 5.82 -2.05 -3.97
CA LEU A 97 6.70 -1.07 -4.59
C LEU A 97 6.09 -0.52 -5.89
N THR A 98 5.56 -1.39 -6.74
CA THR A 98 4.93 -0.98 -8.00
C THR A 98 3.69 -0.10 -7.75
N LEU A 99 2.88 -0.41 -6.74
CA LEU A 99 1.75 0.42 -6.33
C LEU A 99 2.22 1.79 -5.82
N GLN A 100 3.26 1.84 -4.98
CA GLN A 100 3.80 3.10 -4.46
C GLN A 100 4.38 3.98 -5.57
N VAL A 101 5.14 3.40 -6.50
CA VAL A 101 5.65 4.11 -7.68
C VAL A 101 4.50 4.63 -8.52
N SER A 102 3.47 3.80 -8.76
CA SER A 102 2.28 4.21 -9.51
C SER A 102 1.53 5.37 -8.85
N VAL A 103 1.38 5.35 -7.52
CA VAL A 103 0.78 6.45 -6.74
C VAL A 103 1.61 7.72 -6.87
N ALA A 104 2.94 7.63 -6.75
CA ALA A 104 3.82 8.78 -6.87
C ALA A 104 3.79 9.40 -8.28
N MET A 105 3.85 8.58 -9.33
CA MET A 105 3.77 9.04 -10.72
C MET A 105 2.42 9.68 -11.02
N THR A 106 1.32 9.05 -10.58
CA THR A 106 -0.04 9.59 -10.75
C THR A 106 -0.21 10.91 -10.01
N LEU A 107 0.30 11.02 -8.78
CA LEU A 107 0.29 12.26 -8.02
C LEU A 107 1.03 13.37 -8.76
N GLY A 108 2.24 13.09 -9.29
CA GLY A 108 3.00 14.05 -10.09
C GLY A 108 2.21 14.58 -11.28
N LEU A 109 1.50 13.69 -12.00
CA LEU A 109 0.62 14.07 -13.10
C LEU A 109 -0.57 14.93 -12.63
N LEU A 110 -1.20 14.58 -11.51
CA LEU A 110 -2.36 15.29 -10.98
C LEU A 110 -2.04 16.71 -10.49
N ILE A 111 -0.89 16.88 -9.81
CA ILE A 111 -0.54 18.18 -9.20
C ILE A 111 0.23 19.09 -10.14
N SER A 112 0.86 18.55 -11.20
CA SER A 112 1.50 19.37 -12.22
C SER A 112 0.46 20.33 -12.82
N PRO A 113 0.80 21.60 -13.09
CA PRO A 113 -0.12 22.55 -13.70
C PRO A 113 -0.52 22.16 -15.13
N ILE A 114 0.37 21.45 -15.86
CA ILE A 114 0.11 20.92 -17.20
C ILE A 114 0.54 19.45 -17.24
N SER A 115 -0.41 18.57 -17.57
CA SER A 115 -0.18 17.14 -17.81
C SER A 115 -1.03 16.67 -18.98
N TRP A 116 -0.41 16.57 -20.15
CA TRP A 116 -1.09 16.09 -21.34
C TRP A 116 -1.47 14.61 -21.20
N SER A 117 -2.57 14.22 -21.85
CA SER A 117 -3.07 12.84 -21.84
C SER A 117 -2.00 11.81 -22.21
N HIS A 118 -1.06 12.16 -23.09
CA HIS A 118 0.05 11.28 -23.46
C HIS A 118 1.15 11.16 -22.38
N HIS A 119 1.20 12.04 -21.36
CA HIS A 119 2.09 11.87 -20.20
C HIS A 119 1.62 10.74 -19.28
N TRP A 120 0.37 10.30 -19.41
CA TRP A 120 -0.22 9.22 -18.61
C TRP A 120 0.26 7.81 -19.04
N VAL A 121 1.41 7.68 -19.70
CA VAL A 121 2.02 6.37 -20.06
C VAL A 121 2.18 5.42 -18.88
N TRP A 122 2.30 5.96 -17.67
CA TRP A 122 2.36 5.21 -16.42
C TRP A 122 1.05 4.50 -16.05
N CYS A 123 -0.03 4.70 -16.82
CA CYS A 123 -1.28 3.97 -16.64
C CYS A 123 -1.09 2.46 -16.80
N VAL A 124 -0.22 2.01 -17.70
CA VAL A 124 0.01 0.57 -17.94
C VAL A 124 0.52 -0.15 -16.68
N PRO A 125 1.65 0.26 -16.06
CA PRO A 125 2.10 -0.37 -14.82
C PRO A 125 1.11 -0.18 -13.66
N ALA A 126 0.40 0.96 -13.60
CA ALA A 126 -0.62 1.19 -12.58
C ALA A 126 -1.80 0.19 -12.71
N LEU A 127 -2.32 0.00 -13.92
CA LEU A 127 -3.41 -0.94 -14.20
C LEU A 127 -2.99 -2.39 -13.93
N MET A 128 -1.77 -2.77 -14.30
CA MET A 128 -1.22 -4.08 -13.98
C MET A 128 -1.13 -4.30 -12.47
N ALA A 129 -0.59 -3.33 -11.74
CA ALA A 129 -0.49 -3.41 -10.28
C ALA A 129 -1.85 -3.49 -9.60
N LEU A 130 -2.82 -2.67 -10.03
CA LEU A 130 -4.20 -2.70 -9.53
C LEU A 130 -4.87 -4.03 -9.80
N MET A 131 -4.70 -4.60 -10.99
CA MET A 131 -5.27 -5.90 -11.37
C MET A 131 -4.68 -7.04 -10.53
N VAL A 132 -3.37 -7.03 -10.29
CA VAL A 132 -2.72 -8.03 -9.42
C VAL A 132 -3.18 -7.85 -7.97
N ALA A 133 -3.22 -6.61 -7.46
CA ALA A 133 -3.70 -6.30 -6.13
C ALA A 133 -5.18 -6.71 -5.95
N ALA A 134 -6.03 -6.44 -6.93
CA ALA A 134 -7.45 -6.82 -6.92
C ALA A 134 -7.63 -8.33 -6.72
N ARG A 135 -6.83 -9.15 -7.41
CA ARG A 135 -6.88 -10.60 -7.28
C ARG A 135 -6.27 -11.12 -5.98
N ARG A 136 -5.17 -10.52 -5.51
CA ARG A 136 -4.50 -10.95 -4.27
C ARG A 136 -5.24 -10.55 -3.01
N TRP A 137 -5.86 -9.38 -3.03
CA TRP A 137 -6.59 -8.82 -1.89
C TRP A 137 -8.10 -9.09 -1.97
N ASP A 138 -8.52 -9.88 -2.97
CA ASP A 138 -9.93 -10.21 -3.26
C ASP A 138 -10.85 -8.97 -3.23
N SER A 139 -10.38 -7.89 -3.86
CA SER A 139 -11.01 -6.56 -3.77
C SER A 139 -11.77 -6.22 -5.06
N PRO A 140 -13.12 -6.28 -5.04
CA PRO A 140 -13.92 -5.90 -6.21
C PRO A 140 -13.79 -4.41 -6.55
N ALA A 141 -13.51 -3.56 -5.56
CA ALA A 141 -13.25 -2.15 -5.76
C ALA A 141 -12.01 -1.92 -6.64
N LEU A 142 -10.91 -2.64 -6.37
CA LEU A 142 -9.69 -2.56 -7.18
C LEU A 142 -9.87 -3.16 -8.57
N MET A 143 -10.64 -4.25 -8.69
CA MET A 143 -11.01 -4.82 -9.99
C MET A 143 -11.77 -3.81 -10.83
N THR A 144 -12.76 -3.14 -10.22
CA THR A 144 -13.55 -2.09 -10.86
C THR A 144 -12.67 -0.91 -11.28
N ALA A 145 -11.74 -0.47 -10.41
CA ALA A 145 -10.79 0.59 -10.73
C ALA A 145 -9.88 0.24 -11.90
N ALA A 146 -9.39 -1.00 -11.98
CA ALA A 146 -8.57 -1.47 -13.10
C ALA A 146 -9.38 -1.54 -14.41
N ALA A 147 -10.59 -2.10 -14.39
CA ALA A 147 -11.45 -2.17 -15.56
C ALA A 147 -11.89 -0.78 -16.05
N ALA A 148 -12.30 0.10 -15.13
CA ALA A 148 -12.66 1.47 -15.44
C ALA A 148 -11.48 2.24 -16.02
N GLY A 149 -10.28 2.06 -15.48
CA GLY A 149 -9.07 2.69 -16.01
C GLY A 149 -8.77 2.22 -17.43
N ALA A 150 -8.80 0.91 -17.69
CA ALA A 150 -8.64 0.40 -19.05
C ALA A 150 -9.63 1.03 -20.03
N ALA A 151 -10.91 1.12 -19.65
CA ALA A 151 -11.92 1.79 -20.47
C ALA A 151 -11.62 3.28 -20.69
N VAL A 152 -11.27 4.01 -19.62
CA VAL A 152 -10.96 5.45 -19.70
C VAL A 152 -9.79 5.73 -20.65
N PHE A 153 -8.69 4.98 -20.55
CA PHE A 153 -7.52 5.17 -21.40
C PHE A 153 -7.73 4.73 -22.86
N VAL A 154 -8.54 3.69 -23.10
CA VAL A 154 -8.85 3.22 -24.46
C VAL A 154 -9.83 4.14 -25.17
N LEU A 155 -10.88 4.59 -24.46
CA LEU A 155 -11.90 5.45 -25.05
C LEU A 155 -11.40 6.87 -25.28
N ALA A 156 -10.42 7.32 -24.48
CA ALA A 156 -9.80 8.65 -24.56
C ALA A 156 -10.86 9.76 -24.73
N MET A 157 -11.86 9.73 -23.84
CA MET A 157 -13.11 10.51 -23.94
C MET A 157 -12.91 12.03 -24.00
N GLN A 158 -11.74 12.53 -23.59
CA GLN A 158 -11.37 13.93 -23.75
C GLN A 158 -11.39 14.41 -25.21
N TRP A 159 -11.22 13.51 -26.19
CA TRP A 159 -11.24 13.85 -27.61
C TRP A 159 -12.63 13.72 -28.26
N TRP A 160 -13.68 13.45 -27.48
CA TRP A 160 -15.04 13.25 -28.01
C TRP A 160 -15.78 14.57 -28.25
N PHE A 161 -15.26 15.68 -27.73
CA PHE A 161 -15.91 16.98 -27.72
C PHE A 161 -15.08 18.03 -28.46
N PRO A 162 -15.69 19.13 -28.92
CA PRO A 162 -14.95 20.24 -29.50
C PRO A 162 -13.94 20.82 -28.51
N GLU A 163 -12.73 21.11 -29.00
CA GLU A 163 -11.60 21.56 -28.19
C GLU A 163 -10.89 22.76 -28.83
N GLN A 164 -10.04 23.43 -28.05
CA GLN A 164 -9.26 24.63 -28.39
C GLN A 164 -10.07 25.94 -28.40
N ASN A 165 -9.36 27.07 -28.25
CA ASN A 165 -9.95 28.42 -28.16
C ASN A 165 -10.94 28.60 -27.00
N HIS A 166 -10.70 27.94 -25.86
CA HIS A 166 -11.49 28.06 -24.62
C HIS A 166 -12.93 27.51 -24.68
N VAL A 167 -13.30 26.81 -25.75
CA VAL A 167 -14.64 26.19 -25.89
C VAL A 167 -14.94 25.17 -24.78
N GLU A 168 -13.91 24.66 -24.11
CA GLU A 168 -14.03 23.74 -22.98
C GLU A 168 -14.65 24.39 -21.72
N GLN A 169 -14.64 25.72 -21.61
CA GLN A 169 -15.33 26.44 -20.53
C GLN A 169 -16.84 26.52 -20.78
N ASP A 170 -17.28 26.43 -22.04
CA ASP A 170 -18.68 26.44 -22.43
C ASP A 170 -19.31 25.04 -22.46
N TRP A 171 -18.53 24.00 -22.14
CA TRP A 171 -19.03 22.63 -22.12
C TRP A 171 -20.13 22.44 -21.07
N PRO A 172 -21.17 21.65 -21.38
CA PRO A 172 -22.11 21.24 -20.36
C PRO A 172 -21.37 20.41 -19.29
N VAL A 173 -21.80 20.51 -18.03
CA VAL A 173 -21.13 19.89 -16.87
C VAL A 173 -20.74 18.43 -17.11
N TRP A 174 -21.63 17.65 -17.72
CA TRP A 174 -21.37 16.24 -18.01
C TRP A 174 -20.22 16.03 -19.00
N ALA A 175 -20.07 16.90 -20.01
CA ALA A 175 -18.97 16.83 -20.97
C ALA A 175 -17.65 17.17 -20.29
N SER A 176 -17.63 18.15 -19.38
CA SER A 176 -16.45 18.48 -18.58
C SER A 176 -16.06 17.37 -17.60
N VAL A 177 -17.02 16.62 -17.04
CA VAL A 177 -16.74 15.42 -16.25
C VAL A 177 -16.11 14.33 -17.14
N VAL A 178 -16.76 14.00 -18.26
CA VAL A 178 -16.32 12.94 -19.20
C VAL A 178 -14.96 13.29 -19.81
N GLY A 179 -14.76 14.54 -20.19
CA GLY A 179 -13.52 15.08 -20.73
C GLY A 179 -12.41 15.23 -19.68
N SER A 180 -12.70 15.09 -18.37
CA SER A 180 -11.71 15.03 -17.29
C SER A 180 -11.57 13.62 -16.70
N SER A 181 -11.91 12.59 -17.49
CA SER A 181 -12.04 11.21 -17.02
C SER A 181 -10.76 10.62 -16.42
N TYR A 182 -9.56 11.01 -16.90
CA TYR A 182 -8.31 10.47 -16.35
C TYR A 182 -8.10 10.99 -14.92
N THR A 183 -8.38 12.28 -14.68
CA THR A 183 -8.32 12.91 -13.36
C THR A 183 -9.29 12.23 -12.39
N TRP A 184 -10.55 12.02 -12.82
CA TRP A 184 -11.55 11.35 -11.99
C TRP A 184 -11.20 9.89 -11.69
N TRP A 185 -10.72 9.16 -12.69
CA TRP A 185 -10.24 7.80 -12.51
C TRP A 185 -9.12 7.74 -11.47
N ALA A 186 -8.14 8.63 -11.54
CA ALA A 186 -7.02 8.65 -10.60
C ALA A 186 -7.45 8.94 -9.15
N LEU A 187 -8.36 9.91 -8.95
CA LEU A 187 -8.88 10.25 -7.62
C LEU A 187 -9.67 9.09 -7.01
N THR A 188 -10.59 8.50 -7.79
CA THR A 188 -11.43 7.39 -7.34
C THR A 188 -10.61 6.11 -7.10
N THR A 189 -9.62 5.84 -7.95
CA THR A 189 -8.69 4.72 -7.78
C THR A 189 -7.81 4.89 -6.54
N GLY A 190 -7.31 6.10 -6.28
CA GLY A 190 -6.57 6.40 -5.05
C GLY A 190 -7.40 6.14 -3.79
N ALA A 191 -8.67 6.52 -3.79
CA ALA A 191 -9.60 6.25 -2.71
C ALA A 191 -9.87 4.74 -2.55
N ALA A 192 -10.13 4.02 -3.66
CA ALA A 192 -10.33 2.57 -3.64
C ALA A 192 -9.09 1.83 -3.09
N LEU A 193 -7.89 2.26 -3.49
CA LEU A 193 -6.64 1.70 -3.00
C LEU A 193 -6.41 1.99 -1.51
N ALA A 194 -6.80 3.18 -1.03
CA ALA A 194 -6.72 3.50 0.39
C ALA A 194 -7.65 2.60 1.23
N SER A 195 -8.88 2.38 0.78
CA SER A 195 -9.85 1.49 1.44
C SER A 195 -9.35 0.05 1.45
N ALA A 196 -8.96 -0.49 0.30
CA ALA A 196 -8.44 -1.85 0.20
C ALA A 196 -7.18 -2.05 1.06
N SER A 197 -6.26 -1.07 1.09
CA SER A 197 -5.07 -1.12 1.95
C SER A 197 -5.42 -1.12 3.44
N ALA A 198 -6.48 -0.41 3.84
CA ALA A 198 -6.94 -0.39 5.23
C ALA A 198 -7.53 -1.75 5.66
N GLU A 199 -8.31 -2.37 4.78
CA GLU A 199 -8.87 -3.72 4.99
C GLU A 199 -7.76 -4.77 5.14
N GLN A 200 -6.73 -4.71 4.28
CA GLN A 200 -5.58 -5.62 4.37
C GLN A 200 -4.83 -5.48 5.70
N ARG A 201 -4.58 -4.24 6.16
CA ARG A 201 -3.93 -4.00 7.47
C ARG A 201 -4.76 -4.53 8.63
N ALA A 202 -6.08 -4.36 8.58
CA ALA A 202 -6.97 -4.88 9.61
C ALA A 202 -6.95 -6.42 9.64
N GLY A 203 -6.90 -7.06 8.46
CA GLY A 203 -6.73 -8.51 8.31
C GLY A 203 -5.42 -9.01 8.91
N GLN A 204 -4.29 -8.36 8.61
CA GLN A 204 -2.97 -8.69 9.17
C GLN A 204 -2.96 -8.59 10.70
N ALA A 205 -3.44 -7.47 11.26
CA ALA A 205 -3.49 -7.27 12.70
C ALA A 205 -4.40 -8.30 13.41
N ARG A 206 -5.48 -8.75 12.75
CA ARG A 206 -6.35 -9.80 13.28
C ARG A 206 -5.66 -11.16 13.28
N ALA A 207 -4.94 -11.51 12.21
CA ALA A 207 -4.19 -12.74 12.10
C ALA A 207 -3.07 -12.81 13.17
N GLU A 208 -2.30 -11.73 13.34
CA GLU A 208 -1.25 -11.63 14.37
C GLU A 208 -1.79 -11.86 15.79
N ARG A 209 -2.95 -11.27 16.12
CA ARG A 209 -3.61 -11.48 17.42
C ARG A 209 -4.04 -12.94 17.62
N THR A 210 -4.57 -13.58 16.57
CA THR A 210 -4.95 -15.00 16.63
C THR A 210 -3.72 -15.88 16.84
N SER A 211 -2.62 -15.63 16.13
CA SER A 211 -1.35 -16.35 16.31
C SER A 211 -0.75 -16.16 17.71
N ALA A 212 -0.77 -14.94 18.24
CA ALA A 212 -0.29 -14.64 19.60
C ALA A 212 -1.14 -15.29 20.69
N GLY A 213 -2.47 -15.37 20.50
CA GLY A 213 -3.37 -16.08 21.41
C GLY A 213 -3.19 -17.60 21.38
N GLN A 214 -2.76 -18.16 20.24
CA GLN A 214 -2.45 -19.59 20.11
C GLN A 214 -1.13 -19.97 20.79
N ALA A 215 -0.15 -19.04 20.83
CA ALA A 215 1.15 -19.21 21.49
C ALA A 215 1.07 -18.97 23.01
N GLY A 216 -0.01 -19.43 23.66
CA GLY A 216 -0.36 -19.19 25.07
C GLY A 216 0.81 -19.36 26.07
N PRO A 217 0.68 -18.80 27.29
CA PRO A 217 1.80 -18.62 28.20
C PRO A 217 2.53 -19.94 28.40
N VAL A 218 3.85 -19.94 28.14
CA VAL A 218 4.75 -21.02 28.52
C VAL A 218 4.54 -21.22 30.02
N ARG A 219 3.81 -22.27 30.39
CA ARG A 219 3.62 -22.67 31.78
C ARG A 219 5.04 -22.81 32.33
N PRO A 220 5.43 -22.10 33.41
CA PRO A 220 6.69 -22.37 34.04
C PRO A 220 6.65 -23.86 34.40
N GLU A 221 7.56 -24.63 33.81
CA GLU A 221 7.83 -25.98 34.27
C GLU A 221 7.93 -25.88 35.79
N GLN A 222 7.07 -26.59 36.51
CA GLN A 222 7.24 -26.71 37.94
C GLN A 222 8.60 -27.36 38.13
N ALA A 223 9.60 -26.55 38.47
CA ALA A 223 10.88 -26.99 38.96
C ALA A 223 10.57 -28.03 40.03
N GLY A 224 10.96 -29.28 39.74
CA GLY A 224 10.67 -30.42 40.57
C GLY A 224 11.00 -30.10 42.02
N SER A 225 10.02 -30.29 42.89
CA SER A 225 10.21 -30.37 44.33
C SER A 225 11.10 -31.59 44.60
N GLY A 226 12.41 -31.41 44.50
CA GLY A 226 13.38 -32.31 45.10
C GLY A 226 13.20 -32.22 46.62
N GLN A 227 12.50 -33.19 47.20
CA GLN A 227 12.56 -33.42 48.63
C GLN A 227 14.03 -33.71 48.99
N PRO A 228 14.60 -33.10 50.03
CA PRO A 228 15.85 -33.59 50.58
C PRO A 228 15.56 -34.94 51.26
N GLU A 229 16.20 -36.00 50.76
CA GLU A 229 16.36 -37.26 51.51
C GLU A 229 16.97 -36.93 52.87
N THR A 230 16.20 -37.14 53.93
CA THR A 230 16.71 -37.20 55.29
C THR A 230 17.35 -38.57 55.48
N ASP A 231 18.68 -38.60 55.50
CA ASP A 231 19.45 -39.72 56.02
C ASP A 231 19.11 -39.92 57.51
N GLU A 232 18.14 -40.80 57.80
CA GLU A 232 17.99 -41.36 59.14
C GLU A 232 19.03 -42.46 59.33
N ALA A 233 20.05 -42.13 60.12
CA ALA A 233 21.00 -43.05 60.69
C ALA A 233 20.26 -44.09 61.58
N GLY A 234 19.98 -45.25 61.01
CA GLY A 234 19.57 -46.46 61.74
C GLY A 234 20.66 -46.89 62.70
N THR A 235 20.53 -46.47 63.95
CA THR A 235 21.39 -46.88 65.07
C THR A 235 20.99 -48.29 65.49
N ALA A 236 21.97 -49.19 65.48
CA ALA A 236 21.85 -50.59 65.89
C ALA A 236 21.35 -50.74 67.33
N GLY A 237 20.34 -51.58 67.53
CA GLY A 237 19.82 -51.96 68.83
C GLY A 237 18.97 -53.21 68.72
N SER A 238 19.61 -54.39 68.70
CA SER A 238 18.94 -55.67 68.96
C SER A 238 19.70 -56.39 70.06
N GLU A 239 19.21 -56.20 71.29
CA GLU A 239 19.53 -57.00 72.46
C GLU A 239 19.21 -58.48 72.23
N GLN A 240 20.13 -59.33 72.69
CA GLN A 240 19.94 -60.76 72.89
C GLN A 240 18.97 -61.02 74.04
N VAL A 241 18.01 -61.91 73.83
CA VAL A 241 17.39 -62.72 74.90
C VAL A 241 17.12 -64.13 74.37
N GLY A 242 17.77 -65.14 74.96
CA GLY A 242 17.18 -66.48 75.12
C GLY A 242 18.09 -67.71 74.97
N LEU A 243 18.46 -68.31 76.12
CA LEU A 243 18.91 -69.71 76.37
C LEU A 243 20.31 -70.10 75.87
N VAL A 244 21.23 -70.66 76.68
CA VAL A 244 21.15 -71.64 77.79
C VAL A 244 22.20 -71.31 78.86
#